data_AF-A0A653B4B2-F1
#
_entry.id   AF-A0A653B4B2-F1
#
_cell.length_a   1.000
_cell.length_b   1.000
_cell.length_c   1.000
_cell.angle_alpha   90.00
_cell.angle_beta   90.00
_cell.angle_gamma   90.00
#
_symmetry.space_group_name_H-M   'P 1'
#
loop_
_entity.id
_entity.type
_entity.pdbx_description
1 polymer ?
#
loop_
_entity_poly.entity_id
_entity_poly.type
_entity_poly.pdbx_seq_one_letter_code
_entity_poly.pdbx_strand_id
1 'polypeptide(L)'
;MEGNDISGWAPEKDLIVTRHSPWEWPGFSTLRDNLSLDAHLARTLDATGRATEEETASYAALIEEAERGTILSKLYEIIDQPDEKGVRDNKLTPAEFQAALAKPWLAQQLSLLISQHESEWFWNESKWNQLDTLMEHTPEDPNIQWVREKERIKKLSWWKELAGQPGIVADGVAWHFQPIILLSVLVASGAELISSEIMKEIFPSSQDTVREEVRTLFNKYATLFEVNTPERISQFFAQVKAEVGDALVGKEESLWYSTEALKSKFGRYFSHYPQEAEELGYKRISLAQYNTLSESAKSGYRVIRDKAYSQLPQEDEIAKRIYCCSVPGQNFHLNPGGCSEGLSYKGKGFIQLTWKENYKEVERLLKAKIPNENINIVANPDQVLETKYGLLSALGFWEWKRLNAKSGNSTAHTDEITKIVNLHTDSYGKRRENFEFIYGILKSD
;
A
#
# COMPACT_ATOMS: atom_id res chain seq x y z
N MET A 1 13.50 10.17 20.09
CA MET A 1 12.28 10.95 20.38
C MET A 1 11.55 10.23 21.50
N GLU A 2 11.25 10.91 22.60
CA GLU A 2 10.88 10.37 23.92
C GLU A 2 9.46 9.77 24.03
N GLY A 3 8.93 9.13 22.99
CA GLY A 3 7.71 8.31 23.07
C GLY A 3 6.39 9.02 23.41
N ASN A 4 6.36 10.34 23.60
CA ASN A 4 5.14 11.09 23.94
C ASN A 4 4.18 11.23 22.75
N ASP A 5 2.87 11.22 23.01
CA ASP A 5 1.83 11.55 22.03
C ASP A 5 2.03 12.97 21.49
N ILE A 6 2.18 13.09 20.16
CA ILE A 6 2.40 14.38 19.51
C ILE A 6 1.03 14.93 19.07
N SER A 7 0.56 15.99 19.73
CA SER A 7 -0.55 16.82 19.25
C SER A 7 -0.17 18.30 19.32
N GLY A 8 -0.44 19.06 18.25
CA GLY A 8 -0.13 20.49 18.15
C GLY A 8 0.49 20.91 16.81
N TRP A 9 0.63 22.22 16.61
CA TRP A 9 1.35 22.80 15.46
C TRP A 9 2.85 22.79 15.74
N ALA A 10 3.64 22.21 14.84
CA ALA A 10 5.10 22.28 14.91
C ALA A 10 5.57 23.61 14.33
N PRO A 11 6.36 24.42 15.08
CA PRO A 11 7.01 25.58 14.51
C PRO A 11 8.09 25.12 13.53
N GLU A 12 8.13 25.72 12.34
CA GLU A 12 9.21 25.57 11.38
C GLU A 12 10.49 26.12 12.04
N LYS A 13 11.34 25.21 12.56
CA LYS A 13 12.66 25.56 13.08
C LYS A 13 13.61 25.71 11.90
N ASP A 14 14.32 26.83 11.90
CA ASP A 14 15.36 27.23 10.96
C ASP A 14 16.11 26.05 10.33
N LEU A 15 16.22 26.09 8.99
CA LEU A 15 16.98 25.16 8.17
C LEU A 15 18.48 25.21 8.54
N ILE A 16 18.87 24.48 9.58
CA ILE A 16 20.27 24.12 9.80
C ILE A 16 20.61 23.09 8.73
N VAL A 17 21.26 23.53 7.65
CA VAL A 17 21.83 22.62 6.66
C VAL A 17 22.98 21.87 7.32
N THR A 18 22.71 20.64 7.77
CA THR A 18 23.70 19.72 8.30
C THR A 18 24.31 18.90 7.15
N ARG A 19 25.65 18.80 7.13
CA ARG A 19 26.37 18.00 6.15
C ARG A 19 26.24 16.52 6.53
N HIS A 20 25.52 15.76 5.72
CA HIS A 20 25.35 14.32 5.91
C HIS A 20 26.21 13.52 4.95
N SER A 21 26.66 12.34 5.39
CA SER A 21 27.34 11.38 4.51
C SER A 21 26.31 10.60 3.68
N PRO A 22 26.58 10.24 2.42
CA PRO A 22 25.77 9.27 1.67
C PRO A 22 25.68 7.89 2.36
N TRP A 23 26.59 7.62 3.31
CA TRP A 23 26.63 6.41 4.13
C TRP A 23 26.10 6.62 5.54
N GLU A 24 25.55 7.80 5.82
CA GLU A 24 24.84 8.04 7.07
C GLU A 24 23.47 7.37 6.99
N TRP A 25 23.00 6.86 8.13
CA TRP A 25 21.68 6.26 8.26
C TRP A 25 20.86 7.13 9.22
N PRO A 26 20.39 8.33 8.79
CA PRO A 26 19.70 9.25 9.68
C PRO A 26 18.47 8.61 10.32
N GLY A 27 18.31 8.80 11.63
CA GLY A 27 17.19 8.26 12.39
C GLY A 27 17.35 6.81 12.86
N PHE A 28 18.34 6.06 12.35
CA PHE A 28 18.61 4.71 12.82
C PHE A 28 19.32 4.72 14.18
N SER A 29 18.92 3.81 15.05
CA SER A 29 19.56 3.55 16.34
C SER A 29 20.28 2.21 16.29
N THR A 30 21.56 2.22 16.63
CA THR A 30 22.38 1.02 16.69
C THR A 30 22.42 0.46 18.12
N LEU A 31 22.14 -0.82 18.25
CA LEU A 31 22.13 -1.57 19.50
C LEU A 31 23.20 -2.67 19.41
N ARG A 32 23.90 -2.96 20.51
CA ARG A 32 24.83 -4.09 20.58
C ARG A 32 24.33 -5.06 21.62
N ASP A 33 24.14 -6.29 21.21
CA ASP A 33 23.76 -7.38 22.09
C ASP A 33 24.99 -8.24 22.38
N ASN A 34 25.34 -8.25 23.66
CA ASN A 34 26.49 -8.96 24.19
C ASN A 34 26.05 -10.04 25.20
N LEU A 35 24.75 -10.33 25.27
CA LEU A 35 24.21 -11.31 26.20
C LEU A 35 24.53 -12.72 25.72
N SER A 36 24.61 -13.64 26.68
CA SER A 36 24.81 -15.06 26.40
C SER A 36 23.53 -15.70 25.86
N LEU A 37 23.70 -16.80 25.12
CA LEU A 37 22.59 -17.46 24.43
C LEU A 37 21.61 -18.14 25.40
N ASP A 38 22.13 -18.61 26.53
CA ASP A 38 21.35 -19.17 27.64
C ASP A 38 20.49 -18.11 28.34
N ALA A 39 20.97 -16.87 28.50
CA ALA A 39 20.16 -15.76 29.00
C ALA A 39 18.95 -15.50 28.09
N HIS A 40 19.18 -15.44 26.77
CA HIS A 40 18.10 -15.28 25.78
C HIS A 40 17.08 -16.42 25.81
N LEU A 41 17.54 -17.67 25.87
CA LEU A 41 16.66 -18.83 25.89
C LEU A 41 15.87 -18.93 27.21
N ALA A 42 16.53 -18.75 28.35
CA ALA A 42 15.90 -18.75 29.67
C ALA A 42 14.75 -17.76 29.75
N ARG A 43 15.01 -16.50 29.35
CA ARG A 43 13.98 -15.45 29.28
C ARG A 43 12.85 -15.81 28.32
N THR A 44 13.17 -16.39 27.17
CA THR A 44 12.14 -16.80 26.19
C THR A 44 11.25 -17.90 26.75
N LEU A 45 11.80 -18.89 27.46
CA LEU A 45 11.04 -19.96 28.08
C LEU A 45 10.09 -19.42 29.17
N ASP A 46 10.58 -18.52 30.02
CA ASP A 46 9.77 -17.85 31.05
C ASP A 46 8.64 -17.00 30.42
N ALA A 47 9.00 -16.08 29.52
CA ALA A 47 8.05 -15.17 28.89
C ALA A 47 6.96 -15.88 28.06
N THR A 48 7.22 -17.11 27.58
CA THR A 48 6.25 -17.93 26.83
C THR A 48 5.51 -18.95 27.69
N GLY A 49 5.76 -18.99 29.00
CA GLY A 49 5.14 -19.96 29.92
C GLY A 49 5.57 -21.40 29.66
N ARG A 50 6.75 -21.61 29.08
CA ARG A 50 7.32 -22.92 28.76
C ARG A 50 8.27 -23.44 29.84
N ALA A 51 8.74 -22.58 30.73
CA ALA A 51 9.46 -22.98 31.93
C ALA A 51 8.49 -23.31 33.08
N THR A 52 8.81 -24.34 33.85
CA THR A 52 8.14 -24.63 35.13
C THR A 52 8.52 -23.59 36.19
N GLU A 53 7.78 -23.55 37.32
CA GLU A 53 8.11 -22.65 38.45
C GLU A 53 9.52 -22.93 39.01
N GLU A 54 9.92 -24.20 39.08
CA GLU A 54 11.25 -24.62 39.55
C GLU A 54 12.35 -24.18 38.58
N GLU A 55 12.15 -24.34 37.27
CA GLU A 55 13.08 -23.88 36.23
C GLU A 55 13.19 -22.35 36.22
N THR A 56 12.07 -21.64 36.36
CA THR A 56 12.04 -20.18 36.41
C THR A 56 12.86 -19.67 37.60
N ALA A 57 12.73 -20.31 38.77
CA ALA A 57 13.54 -20.00 39.94
C ALA A 57 15.03 -20.30 39.71
N SER A 58 15.35 -21.40 39.03
CA SER A 58 16.72 -21.80 38.69
C SER A 58 17.39 -20.82 37.71
N TYR A 59 16.63 -20.30 36.73
CA TYR A 59 17.13 -19.42 35.68
C TYR A 59 16.99 -17.93 36.01
N ALA A 60 16.57 -17.58 37.23
CA ALA A 60 16.24 -16.19 37.60
C ALA A 60 17.35 -15.17 37.28
N ALA A 61 18.62 -15.52 37.52
CA ALA A 61 19.75 -14.64 37.22
C ALA A 61 19.93 -14.41 35.71
N LEU A 62 19.76 -15.46 34.90
CA LEU A 62 19.83 -15.39 33.43
C LEU A 62 18.67 -14.56 32.85
N ILE A 63 17.47 -14.72 33.42
CA ILE A 63 16.28 -13.95 33.04
C ILE A 63 16.51 -12.46 33.37
N GLU A 64 17.01 -12.15 34.56
CA GLU A 64 17.30 -10.77 34.97
C GLU A 64 18.38 -10.12 34.10
N GLU A 65 19.42 -10.87 33.74
CA GLU A 65 20.46 -10.42 32.80
C GLU A 65 19.88 -10.10 31.42
N ALA A 66 19.02 -10.97 30.89
CA ALA A 66 18.35 -10.74 29.61
C ALA A 66 17.45 -9.50 29.65
N GLU A 67 16.62 -9.35 30.69
CA GLU A 67 15.71 -8.21 30.87
C GLU A 67 16.45 -6.86 30.96
N ARG A 68 17.69 -6.85 31.46
CA ARG A 68 18.58 -5.67 31.47
C ARG A 68 19.35 -5.46 30.16
N GLY A 69 19.17 -6.35 29.20
CA GLY A 69 19.78 -6.27 27.87
C GLY A 69 19.44 -4.98 27.15
N THR A 70 20.38 -4.52 26.31
CA THR A 70 20.24 -3.29 25.52
C THR A 70 19.05 -3.33 24.57
N ILE A 71 18.79 -4.49 23.95
CA ILE A 71 17.66 -4.69 23.04
C ILE A 71 16.34 -4.61 23.81
N LEU A 72 16.15 -5.40 24.86
CA LEU A 72 14.91 -5.40 25.63
C LEU A 72 14.66 -4.04 26.29
N SER A 73 15.69 -3.42 26.87
CA SER A 73 15.60 -2.05 27.41
C SER A 73 15.10 -1.05 26.37
N LYS A 74 15.58 -1.14 25.12
CA LYS A 74 15.13 -0.26 24.04
C LYS A 74 13.70 -0.58 23.61
N LEU A 75 13.31 -1.85 23.62
CA LEU A 75 11.94 -2.26 23.32
C LEU A 75 10.96 -1.78 24.40
N TYR A 76 11.30 -1.88 25.70
CA TYR A 76 10.52 -1.29 26.78
C TYR A 76 10.36 0.23 26.61
N GLU A 77 11.43 0.95 26.28
CA GLU A 77 11.36 2.41 26.05
C GLU A 77 10.33 2.78 24.95
N ILE A 78 10.22 1.97 23.90
CA ILE A 78 9.36 2.25 22.75
C ILE A 78 7.93 1.72 22.96
N ILE A 79 7.80 0.51 23.50
CA ILE A 79 6.55 -0.27 23.49
C ILE A 79 5.78 -0.14 24.81
N ASP A 80 6.47 -0.14 25.96
CA ASP A 80 5.86 -0.07 27.28
C ASP A 80 5.42 1.37 27.57
N GLN A 81 4.22 1.66 27.09
CA GLN A 81 3.55 2.94 27.23
C GLN A 81 2.78 2.96 28.56
N PRO A 82 2.81 4.09 29.29
CA PRO A 82 2.12 4.18 30.57
C PRO A 82 0.59 4.03 30.40
N ASP A 83 -0.05 3.43 31.39
CA ASP A 83 -1.51 3.34 31.49
C ASP A 83 -2.16 4.71 31.73
N GLU A 84 -3.50 4.76 31.82
CA GLU A 84 -4.27 5.99 32.08
C GLU A 84 -3.85 6.72 33.38
N LYS A 85 -3.12 6.05 34.28
CA LYS A 85 -2.62 6.58 35.55
C LYS A 85 -1.13 6.92 35.49
N GLY A 86 -0.48 6.80 34.33
CA GLY A 86 0.94 7.10 34.16
C GLY A 86 1.87 5.96 34.58
N VAL A 87 1.35 4.75 34.83
CA VAL A 87 2.13 3.61 35.34
C VAL A 87 2.49 2.66 34.20
N ARG A 88 3.78 2.32 34.12
CA ARG A 88 4.30 1.27 33.23
C ARG A 88 4.24 -0.08 33.92
N ASP A 89 3.82 -1.11 33.20
CA ASP A 89 3.71 -2.45 33.78
C ASP A 89 4.99 -3.29 33.64
N ASN A 90 5.99 -2.75 32.92
CA ASN A 90 7.27 -3.40 32.61
C ASN A 90 7.08 -4.77 31.98
N LYS A 91 6.08 -4.91 31.10
CA LYS A 91 5.87 -6.12 30.30
C LYS A 91 5.95 -5.82 28.81
N LEU A 92 6.28 -6.86 28.04
CA LEU A 92 6.28 -6.83 26.58
C LEU A 92 5.43 -7.98 26.07
N THR A 93 4.14 -7.73 25.95
CA THR A 93 3.14 -8.71 25.53
C THR A 93 2.87 -8.62 24.02
N PRO A 94 2.38 -9.70 23.37
CA PRO A 94 1.99 -9.65 21.96
C PRO A 94 0.96 -8.54 21.66
N ALA A 95 0.06 -8.23 22.60
CA ALA A 95 -0.93 -7.18 22.46
C ALA A 95 -0.29 -5.78 22.42
N GLU A 96 0.74 -5.54 23.24
CA GLU A 96 1.48 -4.27 23.25
C GLU A 96 2.31 -4.10 21.98
N PHE A 97 2.95 -5.16 21.49
CA PHE A 97 3.59 -5.14 20.18
C PHE A 97 2.59 -4.78 19.08
N GLN A 98 1.40 -5.38 19.09
CA GLN A 98 0.37 -5.07 18.09
C GLN A 98 -0.12 -3.61 18.21
N ALA A 99 -0.33 -3.12 19.43
CA ALA A 99 -0.73 -1.74 19.68
C ALA A 99 0.35 -0.73 19.27
N ALA A 100 1.63 -1.02 19.56
CA ALA A 100 2.76 -0.20 19.16
C ALA A 100 2.92 -0.18 17.64
N LEU A 101 2.82 -1.33 16.97
CA LEU A 101 2.89 -1.40 15.50
C LEU A 101 1.70 -0.73 14.80
N ALA A 102 0.54 -0.61 15.47
CA ALA A 102 -0.60 0.13 14.96
C ALA A 102 -0.40 1.67 15.01
N LYS A 103 0.54 2.16 15.83
CA LYS A 103 0.90 3.58 15.93
C LYS A 103 2.06 3.88 14.96
N PRO A 104 1.86 4.67 13.89
CA PRO A 104 2.88 4.87 12.85
C PRO A 104 4.25 5.36 13.36
N TRP A 105 4.28 6.22 14.38
CA TRP A 105 5.53 6.75 14.93
C TRP A 105 6.31 5.70 15.76
N LEU A 106 5.62 4.83 16.50
CA LEU A 106 6.28 3.74 17.25
C LEU A 106 6.74 2.64 16.29
N ALA A 107 5.90 2.27 15.31
CA ALA A 107 6.29 1.36 14.24
C ALA A 107 7.54 1.85 13.50
N GLN A 108 7.61 3.15 13.21
CA GLN A 108 8.79 3.77 12.61
C GLN A 108 10.01 3.64 13.53
N GLN A 109 9.91 3.99 14.81
CA GLN A 109 11.02 3.85 15.76
C GLN A 109 11.54 2.40 15.86
N LEU A 110 10.65 1.41 15.93
CA LEU A 110 11.02 -0.01 15.94
C LEU A 110 11.74 -0.43 14.67
N SER A 111 11.26 0.04 13.52
CA SER A 111 11.83 -0.30 12.21
C SER A 111 13.19 0.33 11.93
N LEU A 112 13.57 1.35 12.71
CA LEU A 112 14.85 2.06 12.63
C LEU A 112 15.90 1.51 13.62
N LEU A 113 15.64 0.38 14.26
CA LEU A 113 16.62 -0.31 15.11
C LEU A 113 17.53 -1.22 14.27
N ILE A 114 18.83 -1.16 14.53
CA ILE A 114 19.84 -2.08 13.97
C ILE A 114 20.56 -2.74 15.13
N SER A 115 20.53 -4.06 15.23
CA SER A 115 21.17 -4.81 16.30
C SER A 115 22.44 -5.51 15.83
N GLN A 116 23.54 -5.36 16.56
CA GLN A 116 24.75 -6.13 16.35
C GLN A 116 24.75 -7.34 17.27
N HIS A 117 24.79 -8.54 16.69
CA HIS A 117 24.99 -9.79 17.41
C HIS A 117 25.62 -10.86 16.52
N GLU A 118 26.13 -11.91 17.15
CA GLU A 118 26.67 -13.08 16.45
C GLU A 118 25.56 -13.75 15.61
N SER A 119 25.89 -14.05 14.37
CA SER A 119 25.00 -14.69 13.41
C SER A 119 24.71 -16.14 13.78
N GLU A 120 23.48 -16.59 13.60
CA GLU A 120 23.09 -18.01 13.75
C GLU A 120 23.79 -18.91 12.72
N TRP A 121 24.24 -18.33 11.62
CA TRP A 121 24.95 -19.02 10.54
C TRP A 121 26.44 -19.23 10.82
N PHE A 122 26.94 -18.75 11.97
CA PHE A 122 28.31 -18.95 12.43
C PHE A 122 28.39 -20.05 13.50
N TRP A 123 28.98 -21.19 13.14
CA TRP A 123 29.22 -22.27 14.08
C TRP A 123 30.35 -21.95 15.08
N ASN A 124 29.97 -21.92 16.35
CA ASN A 124 30.87 -21.84 17.50
C ASN A 124 30.43 -22.84 18.57
N GLU A 125 31.26 -23.85 18.84
CA GLU A 125 30.95 -24.90 19.80
C GLU A 125 30.75 -24.34 21.22
N SER A 126 31.58 -23.41 21.68
CA SER A 126 31.45 -22.86 23.03
C SER A 126 30.16 -22.06 23.21
N LYS A 127 29.68 -21.39 22.15
CA LYS A 127 28.40 -20.66 22.14
C LYS A 127 27.25 -21.64 22.32
N TRP A 128 27.19 -22.69 21.50
CA TRP A 128 26.09 -23.66 21.56
C TRP A 128 26.12 -24.51 22.82
N ASN A 129 27.30 -24.72 23.42
CA ASN A 129 27.41 -25.39 24.71
C ASN A 129 26.84 -24.57 25.89
N GLN A 130 26.62 -23.25 25.74
CA GLN A 130 25.94 -22.44 26.78
C GLN A 130 24.53 -22.97 27.05
N LEU A 131 23.87 -23.55 26.04
CA LEU A 131 22.51 -24.06 26.18
C LEU A 131 22.43 -25.45 26.83
N ASP A 132 23.56 -26.11 27.13
CA ASP A 132 23.56 -27.51 27.56
C ASP A 132 22.76 -27.75 28.83
N THR A 133 22.91 -26.86 29.82
CA THR A 133 22.13 -26.93 31.05
C THR A 133 20.63 -26.77 30.80
N LEU A 134 20.23 -25.81 29.96
CA LEU A 134 18.82 -25.55 29.61
C LEU A 134 18.20 -26.67 28.75
N MET A 135 19.04 -27.45 28.07
CA MET A 135 18.63 -28.57 27.22
C MET A 135 18.76 -29.92 27.95
N GLU A 136 18.94 -29.91 29.27
CA GLU A 136 19.12 -31.12 30.10
C GLU A 136 20.22 -32.04 29.55
N HIS A 137 21.35 -31.45 29.15
CA HIS A 137 22.47 -32.16 28.54
C HIS A 137 23.72 -32.08 29.42
N THR A 138 24.27 -33.24 29.76
CA THR A 138 25.63 -33.35 30.32
C THR A 138 26.44 -34.42 29.57
N PRO A 139 27.78 -34.41 29.68
CA PRO A 139 28.60 -35.50 29.13
C PRO A 139 28.24 -36.88 29.70
N GLU A 140 27.80 -36.92 30.96
CA GLU A 140 27.43 -38.15 31.68
C GLU A 140 26.00 -38.62 31.37
N ASP A 141 25.09 -37.69 31.05
CA ASP A 141 23.70 -37.96 30.64
C ASP A 141 23.34 -37.16 29.37
N PRO A 142 23.63 -37.71 28.18
CA PRO A 142 23.53 -36.95 26.94
C PRO A 142 22.09 -36.89 26.42
N ASN A 143 21.52 -35.69 26.35
CA ASN A 143 20.36 -35.43 25.49
C ASN A 143 20.68 -35.66 24.00
N ILE A 144 20.32 -36.84 23.48
CA ILE A 144 20.64 -37.29 22.11
C ILE A 144 20.06 -36.35 21.05
N GLN A 145 18.87 -35.77 21.29
CA GLN A 145 18.24 -34.87 20.31
C GLN A 145 19.01 -33.56 20.23
N TRP A 146 19.44 -33.02 21.38
CA TRP A 146 20.23 -31.80 21.41
C TRP A 146 21.60 -31.97 20.74
N VAL A 147 22.28 -33.09 20.98
CA VAL A 147 23.55 -33.42 20.31
C VAL A 147 23.39 -33.49 18.79
N ARG A 148 22.31 -34.13 18.30
CA ARG A 148 22.01 -34.18 16.86
C ARG A 148 21.71 -32.81 16.29
N GLU A 149 21.04 -31.96 17.06
CA GLU A 149 20.70 -30.60 16.65
C GLU A 149 21.94 -29.72 16.52
N LYS A 150 22.88 -29.80 17.48
CA LYS A 150 24.21 -29.17 17.36
C LYS A 150 24.93 -29.59 16.07
N GLU A 151 24.94 -30.87 15.74
CA GLU A 151 25.53 -31.38 14.50
C GLU A 151 24.80 -30.87 13.25
N ARG A 152 23.47 -30.70 13.31
CA ARG A 152 22.68 -30.11 12.22
C ARG A 152 23.05 -28.64 12.02
N ILE A 153 23.10 -27.85 13.10
CA ILE A 153 23.46 -26.43 13.07
C ILE A 153 24.88 -26.27 12.51
N LYS A 154 25.84 -27.07 12.97
CA LYS A 154 27.22 -27.09 12.47
C LYS A 154 27.30 -27.30 10.96
N LYS A 155 26.50 -28.21 10.42
CA LYS A 155 26.44 -28.49 8.97
C LYS A 155 25.77 -27.38 8.15
N LEU A 156 24.83 -26.65 8.74
CA LEU A 156 24.13 -25.54 8.07
C LEU A 156 24.89 -24.21 8.15
N SER A 157 25.84 -24.09 9.08
CA SER A 157 26.70 -22.92 9.23
C SER A 157 27.63 -22.75 8.03
N TRP A 158 27.42 -21.69 7.25
CA TRP A 158 28.24 -21.32 6.09
C TRP A 158 29.14 -20.11 6.34
N TRP A 159 29.01 -19.41 7.48
CA TRP A 159 29.65 -18.11 7.70
C TRP A 159 31.19 -18.14 7.54
N LYS A 160 31.83 -19.19 8.07
CA LYS A 160 33.29 -19.35 8.00
C LYS A 160 33.82 -19.51 6.57
N GLU A 161 33.00 -20.02 5.65
CA GLU A 161 33.38 -20.19 4.25
C GLU A 161 33.47 -18.85 3.51
N LEU A 162 32.72 -17.84 3.98
CA LEU A 162 32.67 -16.50 3.41
C LEU A 162 33.41 -15.44 4.26
N ALA A 163 34.05 -15.85 5.35
CA ALA A 163 34.78 -14.95 6.23
C ALA A 163 35.86 -14.19 5.45
N GLY A 164 35.90 -12.86 5.62
CA GLY A 164 36.83 -11.98 4.91
C GLY A 164 36.28 -11.37 3.61
N GLN A 165 35.08 -11.77 3.17
CA GLN A 165 34.34 -11.03 2.15
C GLN A 165 33.83 -9.70 2.71
N PRO A 166 33.61 -8.67 1.87
CA PRO A 166 33.06 -7.39 2.32
C PRO A 166 31.76 -7.57 3.12
N GLY A 167 31.73 -7.08 4.36
CA GLY A 167 30.58 -7.19 5.26
C GLY A 167 30.47 -8.51 6.04
N ILE A 168 31.35 -9.49 5.81
CA ILE A 168 31.37 -10.78 6.53
C ILE A 168 32.67 -10.87 7.35
N VAL A 169 32.57 -10.49 8.62
CA VAL A 169 33.70 -10.54 9.56
C VAL A 169 33.94 -11.96 10.09
N ALA A 170 35.20 -12.25 10.44
CA ALA A 170 35.64 -13.61 10.79
C ALA A 170 35.11 -14.12 12.14
N ASP A 171 34.68 -13.21 13.02
CA ASP A 171 34.15 -13.52 14.37
C ASP A 171 32.66 -13.86 14.39
N GLY A 172 31.98 -13.86 13.23
CA GLY A 172 30.55 -14.18 13.16
C GLY A 172 29.61 -13.04 13.53
N VAL A 173 30.12 -11.86 13.92
CA VAL A 173 29.30 -10.76 14.44
C VAL A 173 28.84 -9.86 13.31
N ALA A 174 27.55 -9.59 13.20
CA ALA A 174 27.02 -8.73 12.14
C ALA A 174 25.95 -7.77 12.64
N TRP A 175 25.72 -6.72 11.85
CA TRP A 175 24.58 -5.83 12.02
C TRP A 175 23.37 -6.44 11.32
N HIS A 176 22.30 -6.66 12.10
CA HIS A 176 21.01 -7.18 11.66
C HIS A 176 19.99 -6.04 11.67
N PHE A 177 19.16 -6.00 10.64
CA PHE A 177 18.15 -4.96 10.45
C PHE A 177 16.96 -5.53 9.68
N GLN A 178 15.83 -4.82 9.70
CA GLN A 178 14.60 -5.26 9.05
C GLN A 178 14.73 -5.15 7.51
N PRO A 179 14.65 -6.27 6.75
CA PRO A 179 14.98 -6.29 5.32
C PRO A 179 13.98 -5.53 4.42
N ILE A 180 12.73 -5.38 4.85
CA ILE A 180 11.71 -4.58 4.11
C ILE A 180 12.10 -3.11 4.13
N ILE A 181 12.63 -2.60 5.25
CA ILE A 181 13.14 -1.24 5.34
C ILE A 181 14.41 -1.10 4.49
N LEU A 182 15.33 -2.07 4.50
CA LEU A 182 16.49 -2.02 3.61
C LEU A 182 16.06 -1.90 2.15
N LEU A 183 15.06 -2.67 1.71
CA LEU A 183 14.52 -2.50 0.36
C LEU A 183 13.95 -1.10 0.15
N SER A 184 13.20 -0.54 1.10
CA SER A 184 12.70 0.84 0.97
C SER A 184 13.81 1.90 0.89
N VAL A 185 14.92 1.71 1.62
CA VAL A 185 16.05 2.64 1.69
C VAL A 185 16.97 2.47 0.47
N LEU A 186 17.24 1.24 0.05
CA LEU A 186 18.05 0.96 -1.14
C LEU A 186 17.32 1.32 -2.44
N VAL A 187 15.99 1.16 -2.49
CA VAL A 187 15.16 1.63 -3.61
C VAL A 187 15.12 3.16 -3.68
N ALA A 188 15.33 3.87 -2.56
CA ALA A 188 15.46 5.32 -2.56
C ALA A 188 16.79 5.81 -3.19
N SER A 189 17.75 4.91 -3.42
CA SER A 189 19.06 5.26 -3.99
C SER A 189 19.43 4.34 -5.16
N GLY A 190 18.94 4.64 -6.37
CA GLY A 190 19.51 4.11 -7.60
C GLY A 190 18.54 4.06 -8.78
N ALA A 191 18.50 5.14 -9.56
CA ALA A 191 17.69 5.39 -10.77
C ALA A 191 16.18 5.63 -10.54
N GLU A 192 15.71 6.80 -10.97
CA GLU A 192 14.29 7.10 -11.08
C GLU A 192 13.65 6.14 -12.08
N LEU A 193 12.50 5.55 -11.74
CA LEU A 193 11.73 4.71 -12.67
C LEU A 193 11.17 5.54 -13.83
N ILE A 194 10.93 6.83 -13.60
CA ILE A 194 10.45 7.78 -14.59
C ILE A 194 11.00 9.19 -14.33
N SER A 195 11.61 9.79 -15.36
CA SER A 195 12.18 11.13 -15.30
C SER A 195 11.14 12.24 -15.53
N SER A 196 11.51 13.49 -15.25
CA SER A 196 10.69 14.67 -15.53
C SER A 196 10.38 14.82 -17.03
N GLU A 197 11.37 14.51 -17.87
CA GLU A 197 11.31 14.57 -19.32
C GLU A 197 10.29 13.56 -19.85
N ILE A 198 10.38 12.31 -19.39
CA ILE A 198 9.41 11.27 -19.77
C ILE A 198 8.00 11.66 -19.31
N MET A 199 7.83 12.14 -18.07
CA MET A 199 6.51 12.58 -17.59
C MET A 199 5.92 13.70 -18.45
N LYS A 200 6.76 14.62 -18.94
CA LYS A 200 6.34 15.71 -19.85
C LYS A 200 5.96 15.17 -21.23
N GLU A 201 6.65 14.17 -21.75
CA GLU A 201 6.30 13.52 -23.02
C GLU A 201 4.99 12.72 -22.92
N ILE A 202 4.80 11.97 -21.83
CA ILE A 202 3.58 11.18 -21.61
C ILE A 202 2.37 12.10 -21.35
N PHE A 203 2.53 13.17 -20.58
CA PHE A 203 1.43 14.06 -20.17
C PHE A 203 1.71 15.53 -20.54
N PRO A 204 1.75 15.89 -21.83
CA PRO A 204 2.22 17.20 -22.28
C PRO A 204 1.32 18.37 -21.84
N SER A 205 0.01 18.13 -21.73
CA SER A 205 -0.97 19.15 -21.34
C SER A 205 -1.13 19.32 -19.83
N SER A 206 -0.44 18.51 -19.01
CA SER A 206 -0.49 18.61 -17.55
C SER A 206 0.31 19.82 -17.04
N GLN A 207 0.00 20.28 -15.82
CA GLN A 207 0.79 21.31 -15.16
C GLN A 207 2.10 20.70 -14.64
N ASP A 208 3.19 21.49 -14.63
CA ASP A 208 4.49 21.02 -14.14
C ASP A 208 4.42 20.50 -12.70
N THR A 209 3.66 21.19 -11.83
CA THR A 209 3.45 20.79 -10.43
C THR A 209 2.76 19.42 -10.30
N VAL A 210 1.75 19.15 -11.14
CA VAL A 210 1.03 17.87 -11.15
C VAL A 210 1.92 16.74 -11.66
N ARG A 211 2.67 16.97 -12.76
CA ARG A 211 3.65 16.00 -13.26
C ARG A 211 4.69 15.67 -12.21
N GLU A 212 5.23 16.68 -11.54
CA GLU A 212 6.28 16.53 -10.54
C GLU A 212 5.79 15.81 -9.29
N GLU A 213 4.56 16.09 -8.84
CA GLU A 213 3.91 15.37 -7.75
C GLU A 213 3.73 13.88 -8.10
N VAL A 214 3.17 13.58 -9.28
CA VAL A 214 2.99 12.20 -9.75
C VAL A 214 4.33 11.49 -9.92
N ARG A 215 5.34 12.16 -10.51
CA ARG A 215 6.69 11.62 -10.69
C ARG A 215 7.32 11.24 -9.35
N THR A 216 7.30 12.16 -8.39
CA THR A 216 7.85 11.95 -7.05
C THR A 216 7.17 10.78 -6.35
N LEU A 217 5.84 10.75 -6.37
CA LEU A 217 5.08 9.68 -5.72
C LEU A 217 5.25 8.33 -6.44
N PHE A 218 5.30 8.32 -7.77
CA PHE A 218 5.50 7.11 -8.55
C PHE A 218 6.88 6.52 -8.29
N ASN A 219 7.94 7.32 -8.38
CA ASN A 219 9.30 6.87 -8.05
C ASN A 219 9.43 6.40 -6.60
N LYS A 220 8.68 7.01 -5.67
CA LYS A 220 8.65 6.59 -4.26
C LYS A 220 7.97 5.24 -4.05
N TYR A 221 6.84 4.99 -4.73
CA TYR A 221 5.94 3.89 -4.36
C TYR A 221 5.87 2.75 -5.37
N ALA A 222 6.09 2.98 -6.66
CA ALA A 222 5.78 2.01 -7.71
C ALA A 222 6.51 0.67 -7.54
N THR A 223 7.75 0.66 -7.02
CA THR A 223 8.48 -0.57 -6.68
C THR A 223 7.79 -1.42 -5.61
N LEU A 224 7.14 -0.81 -4.60
CA LEU A 224 6.39 -1.55 -3.57
C LEU A 224 5.14 -2.25 -4.13
N PHE A 225 4.61 -1.74 -5.25
CA PHE A 225 3.51 -2.33 -6.01
C PHE A 225 4.02 -3.11 -7.24
N GLU A 226 5.33 -3.33 -7.32
CA GLU A 226 6.03 -3.98 -8.43
C GLU A 226 5.71 -3.42 -9.83
N VAL A 227 5.35 -2.14 -9.93
CA VAL A 227 5.16 -1.43 -11.21
C VAL A 227 6.49 -0.78 -11.60
N ASN A 228 7.51 -1.61 -11.83
CA ASN A 228 8.92 -1.19 -11.85
C ASN A 228 9.72 -1.71 -13.05
N THR A 229 9.07 -2.20 -14.09
CA THR A 229 9.71 -2.52 -15.38
C THR A 229 9.11 -1.64 -16.49
N PRO A 230 9.82 -1.38 -17.60
CA PRO A 230 9.29 -0.60 -18.72
C PRO A 230 7.92 -1.10 -19.20
N GLU A 231 7.70 -2.42 -19.26
CA GLU A 231 6.42 -3.02 -19.64
C GLU A 231 5.31 -2.69 -18.63
N ARG A 232 5.57 -2.88 -17.34
CA ARG A 232 4.58 -2.66 -16.28
C ARG A 232 4.22 -1.19 -16.16
N ILE A 233 5.22 -0.30 -16.18
CA ILE A 233 5.04 1.15 -16.15
C ILE A 233 4.23 1.60 -17.37
N SER A 234 4.55 1.09 -18.56
CA SER A 234 3.83 1.44 -19.79
C SER A 234 2.39 0.99 -19.76
N GLN A 235 2.11 -0.25 -19.33
CA GLN A 235 0.74 -0.75 -19.21
C GLN A 235 -0.06 0.06 -18.18
N PHE A 236 0.54 0.39 -17.03
CA PHE A 236 -0.09 1.20 -16.01
C PHE A 236 -0.47 2.59 -16.53
N PHE A 237 0.50 3.35 -17.04
CA PHE A 237 0.25 4.70 -17.51
C PHE A 237 -0.60 4.75 -18.79
N ALA A 238 -0.62 3.70 -19.62
CA ALA A 238 -1.54 3.61 -20.75
C ALA A 238 -3.00 3.59 -20.31
N GLN A 239 -3.31 2.85 -19.24
CA GLN A 239 -4.64 2.81 -18.63
C GLN A 239 -4.97 4.16 -17.99
N VAL A 240 -4.07 4.71 -17.16
CA VAL A 240 -4.28 6.02 -16.51
C VAL A 240 -4.52 7.12 -17.55
N LYS A 241 -3.65 7.24 -18.56
CA LYS A 241 -3.77 8.25 -19.61
C LYS A 241 -5.06 8.12 -20.42
N ALA A 242 -5.60 6.91 -20.59
CA ALA A 242 -6.91 6.74 -21.24
C ALA A 242 -8.08 7.25 -20.38
N GLU A 243 -7.97 7.19 -19.05
CA GLU A 243 -9.01 7.71 -18.14
C GLU A 243 -8.92 9.23 -17.95
N VAL A 244 -7.73 9.74 -17.61
CA VAL A 244 -7.57 11.15 -17.23
C VAL A 244 -7.13 12.04 -18.39
N GLY A 245 -6.62 11.46 -19.47
CA GLY A 245 -6.05 12.20 -20.59
C GLY A 245 -4.73 12.89 -20.24
N ASP A 246 -4.29 13.78 -21.13
CA ASP A 246 -2.97 14.42 -21.05
C ASP A 246 -2.82 15.42 -19.89
N ALA A 247 -3.93 15.83 -19.29
CA ALA A 247 -3.94 16.74 -18.15
C ALA A 247 -3.49 16.06 -16.85
N LEU A 248 -3.59 14.72 -16.75
CA LEU A 248 -3.25 13.93 -15.56
C LEU A 248 -4.00 14.40 -14.29
N VAL A 249 -5.28 14.76 -14.45
CA VAL A 249 -6.13 15.20 -13.35
C VAL A 249 -7.22 14.17 -13.12
N GLY A 250 -7.44 13.78 -11.86
CA GLY A 250 -8.49 12.85 -11.47
C GLY A 250 -9.85 13.38 -11.91
N LYS A 251 -10.67 12.51 -12.51
CA LYS A 251 -11.99 12.87 -12.99
C LYS A 251 -13.03 12.07 -12.25
N GLU A 252 -14.16 12.72 -12.02
CA GLU A 252 -15.39 12.03 -11.66
C GLU A 252 -16.19 11.73 -12.93
N GLU A 253 -16.77 10.54 -13.01
CA GLU A 253 -17.58 10.18 -14.17
C GLU A 253 -18.81 11.09 -14.30
N SER A 254 -19.19 11.36 -15.55
CA SER A 254 -20.48 11.97 -15.86
C SER A 254 -21.48 10.89 -16.23
N LEU A 255 -22.67 10.98 -15.66
CA LEU A 255 -23.81 10.10 -15.93
C LEU A 255 -24.80 10.76 -16.88
N TRP A 256 -24.28 11.55 -17.83
CA TRP A 256 -25.06 12.21 -18.87
C TRP A 256 -25.54 11.20 -19.93
N TYR A 257 -26.57 10.42 -19.59
CA TYR A 257 -27.09 9.36 -20.45
C TYR A 257 -28.48 9.65 -21.01
N SER A 258 -28.71 9.20 -22.25
CA SER A 258 -30.06 9.19 -22.81
C SER A 258 -30.88 8.06 -22.19
N THR A 259 -32.20 8.16 -22.28
CA THR A 259 -33.12 7.09 -21.86
C THR A 259 -32.75 5.73 -22.48
N GLU A 260 -32.40 5.68 -23.76
CA GLU A 260 -32.01 4.45 -24.45
C GLU A 260 -30.64 3.92 -23.98
N ALA A 261 -29.70 4.83 -23.69
CA ALA A 261 -28.41 4.46 -23.14
C ALA A 261 -28.55 3.89 -21.72
N LEU A 262 -29.43 4.46 -20.88
CA LEU A 262 -29.72 3.93 -19.56
C LEU A 262 -30.25 2.49 -19.63
N LYS A 263 -31.23 2.24 -20.51
CA LYS A 263 -31.82 0.91 -20.69
C LYS A 263 -30.83 -0.12 -21.23
N SER A 264 -29.94 0.29 -22.13
CA SER A 264 -28.97 -0.63 -22.76
C SER A 264 -27.72 -0.89 -21.91
N LYS A 265 -27.13 0.14 -21.30
CA LYS A 265 -25.86 0.02 -20.54
C LYS A 265 -26.07 -0.43 -19.10
N PHE A 266 -27.21 -0.08 -18.49
CA PHE A 266 -27.49 -0.35 -17.08
C PHE A 266 -28.74 -1.22 -16.89
N GLY A 267 -28.87 -2.24 -17.76
CA GLY A 267 -29.99 -3.19 -17.72
C GLY A 267 -30.16 -3.89 -16.37
N ARG A 268 -29.09 -4.05 -15.58
CA ARG A 268 -29.16 -4.57 -14.20
C ARG A 268 -30.21 -3.84 -13.35
N TYR A 269 -30.38 -2.53 -13.53
CA TYR A 269 -31.42 -1.74 -12.87
C TYR A 269 -32.62 -1.48 -13.80
N PHE A 270 -32.39 -0.86 -14.96
CA PHE A 270 -33.47 -0.32 -15.80
C PHE A 270 -34.26 -1.37 -16.58
N SER A 271 -33.83 -2.64 -16.62
CA SER A 271 -34.70 -3.71 -17.12
C SER A 271 -35.82 -4.06 -16.12
N HIS A 272 -35.62 -3.81 -14.83
CA HIS A 272 -36.62 -4.00 -13.78
C HIS A 272 -37.49 -2.74 -13.59
N TYR A 273 -36.88 -1.56 -13.76
CA TYR A 273 -37.53 -0.26 -13.60
C TYR A 273 -37.41 0.60 -14.88
N PRO A 274 -37.99 0.18 -16.03
CA PRO A 274 -37.82 0.87 -17.30
C PRO A 274 -38.44 2.27 -17.35
N GLN A 275 -39.42 2.54 -16.49
CA GLN A 275 -40.05 3.85 -16.35
C GLN A 275 -39.07 4.88 -15.77
N GLU A 276 -38.24 4.50 -14.79
CA GLU A 276 -37.23 5.40 -14.22
C GLU A 276 -36.20 5.86 -15.28
N ALA A 277 -35.93 5.06 -16.32
CA ALA A 277 -35.05 5.51 -17.41
C ALA A 277 -35.66 6.68 -18.22
N GLU A 278 -36.99 6.74 -18.32
CA GLU A 278 -37.72 7.81 -18.98
C GLU A 278 -37.70 9.10 -18.15
N GLU A 279 -37.72 8.96 -16.82
CA GLU A 279 -37.72 10.08 -15.86
C GLU A 279 -36.32 10.67 -15.65
N LEU A 280 -35.29 9.84 -15.70
CA LEU A 280 -33.94 10.22 -15.31
C LEU A 280 -33.02 10.51 -16.52
N GLY A 281 -33.20 9.81 -17.64
CA GLY A 281 -32.36 9.98 -18.83
C GLY A 281 -32.86 11.10 -19.75
N TYR A 282 -31.98 11.72 -20.54
CA TYR A 282 -32.45 12.72 -21.50
C TYR A 282 -33.03 12.09 -22.77
N LYS A 283 -33.92 12.82 -23.44
CA LYS A 283 -34.24 12.59 -24.86
C LYS A 283 -33.77 13.79 -25.66
N ARG A 284 -33.18 13.55 -26.82
CA ARG A 284 -32.64 14.62 -27.67
C ARG A 284 -33.08 14.46 -29.11
N ILE A 285 -33.22 15.60 -29.77
CA ILE A 285 -33.44 15.70 -31.22
C ILE A 285 -32.39 16.64 -31.84
N SER A 286 -32.19 16.52 -33.15
CA SER A 286 -31.35 17.46 -33.90
C SER A 286 -31.99 18.85 -33.94
N LEU A 287 -31.17 19.89 -34.12
CA LEU A 287 -31.67 21.26 -34.27
C LEU A 287 -32.58 21.41 -35.50
N ALA A 288 -32.33 20.65 -36.57
CA ALA A 288 -33.19 20.62 -37.74
C ALA A 288 -34.60 20.12 -37.39
N GLN A 289 -34.70 19.00 -36.67
CA GLN A 289 -35.98 18.47 -36.19
C GLN A 289 -36.67 19.46 -35.25
N TYR A 290 -35.91 20.06 -34.32
CA TYR A 290 -36.44 21.07 -33.41
C TYR A 290 -37.04 22.29 -34.14
N ASN A 291 -36.38 22.77 -35.20
CA ASN A 291 -36.87 23.92 -35.97
C ASN A 291 -38.17 23.63 -36.74
N THR A 292 -38.49 22.37 -37.01
CA THR A 292 -39.76 21.96 -37.63
C THR A 292 -40.93 21.85 -36.64
N LEU A 293 -40.67 21.93 -35.32
CA LEU A 293 -41.70 21.85 -34.30
C LEU A 293 -42.56 23.12 -34.26
N SER A 294 -43.81 22.98 -33.80
CA SER A 294 -44.64 24.12 -33.44
C SER A 294 -44.02 24.91 -32.28
N GLU A 295 -44.32 26.21 -32.17
CA GLU A 295 -43.84 27.04 -31.07
C GLU A 295 -44.24 26.50 -29.69
N SER A 296 -45.44 25.89 -29.58
CA SER A 296 -45.88 25.21 -28.36
C SER A 296 -45.00 24.00 -28.02
N ALA A 297 -44.63 23.17 -29.00
CA ALA A 297 -43.79 22.00 -28.78
C ALA A 297 -42.33 22.39 -28.49
N LYS A 298 -41.84 23.49 -29.07
CA LYS A 298 -40.49 24.03 -28.80
C LYS A 298 -40.29 24.41 -27.33
N SER A 299 -41.34 24.85 -26.64
CA SER A 299 -41.27 25.23 -25.22
C SER A 299 -40.88 24.07 -24.29
N GLY A 300 -41.11 22.83 -24.71
CA GLY A 300 -40.74 21.62 -23.95
C GLY A 300 -39.30 21.16 -24.15
N TYR A 301 -38.47 21.92 -24.86
CA TYR A 301 -37.08 21.57 -25.11
C TYR A 301 -36.12 22.69 -24.72
N ARG A 302 -34.94 22.29 -24.24
CA ARG A 302 -33.78 23.16 -24.00
C ARG A 302 -32.73 22.92 -25.08
N VAL A 303 -32.36 23.96 -25.82
CA VAL A 303 -31.27 23.88 -26.81
C VAL A 303 -29.93 24.06 -26.11
N ILE A 304 -29.02 23.11 -26.30
CA ILE A 304 -27.64 23.17 -25.81
C ILE A 304 -26.73 22.81 -26.98
N ARG A 305 -25.86 23.76 -27.35
CA ARG A 305 -25.02 23.66 -28.56
C ARG A 305 -25.88 23.37 -29.80
N ASP A 306 -25.68 22.23 -30.46
CA ASP A 306 -26.32 21.83 -31.71
C ASP A 306 -27.50 20.85 -31.54
N LYS A 307 -27.96 20.63 -30.29
CA LYS A 307 -29.02 19.67 -29.95
C LYS A 307 -30.10 20.29 -29.08
N ALA A 308 -31.33 19.78 -29.19
CA ALA A 308 -32.45 20.14 -28.33
C ALA A 308 -32.82 18.95 -27.43
N TYR A 309 -32.95 19.20 -26.12
CA TYR A 309 -33.17 18.18 -25.09
C TYR A 309 -34.53 18.38 -24.43
N SER A 310 -35.33 17.33 -24.30
CA SER A 310 -36.63 17.41 -23.61
C SER A 310 -36.48 17.57 -22.09
N GLN A 311 -35.39 17.05 -21.54
CA GLN A 311 -34.98 17.20 -20.16
C GLN A 311 -33.46 17.00 -20.07
N LEU A 312 -32.86 17.48 -18.98
CA LEU A 312 -31.48 17.16 -18.66
C LEU A 312 -31.43 15.90 -17.79
N PRO A 313 -30.37 15.08 -17.91
CA PRO A 313 -30.26 13.88 -17.12
C PRO A 313 -30.10 14.23 -15.64
N GLN A 314 -30.72 13.43 -14.78
CA GLN A 314 -30.62 13.57 -13.32
C GLN A 314 -29.46 12.70 -12.82
N GLU A 315 -28.23 13.16 -13.01
CA GLU A 315 -27.00 12.35 -12.79
C GLU A 315 -26.93 11.75 -11.38
N ASP A 316 -27.25 12.51 -10.33
CA ASP A 316 -27.22 12.02 -8.95
C ASP A 316 -28.26 10.92 -8.70
N GLU A 317 -29.46 11.08 -9.25
CA GLU A 317 -30.49 10.05 -9.15
C GLU A 317 -30.08 8.80 -9.93
N ILE A 318 -29.50 8.95 -11.13
CA ILE A 318 -28.95 7.83 -11.89
C ILE A 318 -27.88 7.10 -11.06
N ALA A 319 -26.95 7.82 -10.43
CA ALA A 319 -25.90 7.24 -9.58
C ALA A 319 -26.49 6.41 -8.43
N LYS A 320 -27.51 6.93 -7.75
CA LYS A 320 -28.22 6.21 -6.67
C LYS A 320 -28.77 4.87 -7.16
N ARG A 321 -29.23 4.78 -8.41
CA ARG A 321 -29.76 3.54 -8.99
C ARG A 321 -28.65 2.58 -9.35
N ILE A 322 -27.72 3.04 -10.19
CA ILE A 322 -26.75 2.14 -10.82
C ILE A 322 -25.63 1.71 -9.87
N TYR A 323 -25.35 2.47 -8.82
CA TYR A 323 -24.30 2.18 -7.83
C TYR A 323 -24.83 1.82 -6.45
N CYS A 324 -26.12 1.46 -6.33
CA CYS A 324 -26.67 1.19 -5.01
C CYS A 324 -25.95 0.01 -4.32
N CYS A 325 -25.41 0.28 -3.13
CA CYS A 325 -24.64 -0.65 -2.30
C CYS A 325 -25.15 -0.67 -0.85
N SER A 326 -26.47 -0.63 -0.67
CA SER A 326 -27.11 -0.62 0.67
C SER A 326 -26.95 -1.93 1.45
N VAL A 327 -26.51 -3.01 0.79
CA VAL A 327 -26.20 -4.29 1.42
C VAL A 327 -24.68 -4.45 1.58
N PRO A 328 -24.16 -4.60 2.81
CA PRO A 328 -22.73 -4.80 3.04
C PRO A 328 -22.17 -6.02 2.27
N GLY A 329 -21.00 -5.85 1.66
CA GLY A 329 -20.32 -6.93 0.92
C GLY A 329 -20.86 -7.16 -0.50
N GLN A 330 -21.86 -6.38 -0.94
CA GLN A 330 -22.35 -6.41 -2.31
C GLN A 330 -21.98 -5.12 -3.04
N ASN A 331 -21.40 -5.26 -4.23
CA ASN A 331 -21.15 -4.10 -5.08
C ASN A 331 -22.47 -3.48 -5.58
N PHE A 332 -23.49 -4.29 -5.87
CA PHE A 332 -24.77 -3.79 -6.37
C PHE A 332 -25.94 -4.49 -5.67
N HIS A 333 -26.90 -3.70 -5.21
CA HIS A 333 -28.17 -4.16 -4.68
C HIS A 333 -29.32 -3.51 -5.48
N LEU A 334 -30.19 -4.34 -6.05
CA LEU A 334 -31.36 -3.87 -6.78
C LEU A 334 -32.40 -3.37 -5.77
N ASN A 335 -32.46 -2.06 -5.56
CA ASN A 335 -33.40 -1.42 -4.67
C ASN A 335 -34.26 -0.41 -5.43
N PRO A 336 -35.61 -0.46 -5.38
CA PRO A 336 -36.46 0.58 -5.97
C PRO A 336 -36.04 1.97 -5.48
N GLY A 337 -35.82 2.90 -6.40
CA GLY A 337 -35.34 4.24 -6.08
C GLY A 337 -33.85 4.32 -5.70
N GLY A 338 -33.08 3.23 -5.80
CA GLY A 338 -31.65 3.22 -5.52
C GLY A 338 -31.31 3.45 -4.04
N CYS A 339 -30.08 3.90 -3.76
CA CYS A 339 -29.68 4.34 -2.42
C CYS A 339 -28.65 5.48 -2.48
N SER A 340 -28.70 6.36 -1.47
CA SER A 340 -27.87 7.57 -1.35
C SER A 340 -26.38 7.30 -1.46
N GLU A 341 -25.93 6.19 -0.89
CA GLU A 341 -24.54 5.77 -0.81
C GLU A 341 -23.94 5.52 -2.19
N GLY A 342 -24.77 5.13 -3.18
CA GLY A 342 -24.31 4.94 -4.57
C GLY A 342 -23.72 6.20 -5.19
N LEU A 343 -24.15 7.38 -4.75
CA LEU A 343 -23.63 8.66 -5.25
C LEU A 343 -22.13 8.81 -4.98
N SER A 344 -21.68 8.41 -3.80
CA SER A 344 -20.30 8.64 -3.35
C SER A 344 -19.30 7.72 -4.07
N TYR A 345 -19.72 6.57 -4.59
CA TYR A 345 -18.82 5.56 -5.17
C TYR A 345 -18.97 5.38 -6.68
N LYS A 346 -19.48 6.41 -7.37
CA LYS A 346 -19.30 6.55 -8.83
C LYS A 346 -17.82 6.68 -9.19
N GLY A 347 -17.46 6.32 -10.42
CA GLY A 347 -16.10 6.28 -10.96
C GLY A 347 -15.33 7.57 -10.74
N LYS A 348 -14.17 7.47 -10.07
CA LYS A 348 -13.30 8.60 -9.75
C LYS A 348 -11.81 8.31 -9.93
N GLY A 349 -11.03 9.37 -10.04
CA GLY A 349 -9.57 9.33 -9.96
C GLY A 349 -8.90 8.80 -11.23
N PHE A 350 -7.67 8.30 -11.08
CA PHE A 350 -6.78 7.95 -12.20
C PHE A 350 -7.13 6.64 -12.92
N ILE A 351 -7.90 5.77 -12.26
CA ILE A 351 -8.30 4.46 -12.81
C ILE A 351 -9.83 4.27 -12.87
N GLN A 352 -10.60 5.35 -12.65
CA GLN A 352 -12.07 5.31 -12.51
C GLN A 352 -12.53 4.28 -11.46
N LEU A 353 -11.97 4.36 -10.25
CA LEU A 353 -12.34 3.48 -9.15
C LEU A 353 -13.82 3.67 -8.81
N THR A 354 -14.57 2.58 -8.90
CA THR A 354 -16.03 2.54 -8.78
C THR A 354 -16.43 1.47 -7.79
N TRP A 355 -17.59 1.61 -7.13
CA TRP A 355 -18.18 0.67 -6.16
C TRP A 355 -17.55 0.66 -4.77
N LYS A 356 -18.38 0.75 -3.73
CA LYS A 356 -17.94 0.83 -2.33
C LYS A 356 -17.01 -0.30 -1.91
N GLU A 357 -17.29 -1.55 -2.29
CA GLU A 357 -16.43 -2.67 -1.88
C GLU A 357 -15.05 -2.61 -2.56
N ASN A 358 -14.96 -2.07 -3.78
CA ASN A 358 -13.66 -1.85 -4.41
C ASN A 358 -12.84 -0.79 -3.66
N TYR A 359 -13.48 0.30 -3.18
CA TYR A 359 -12.81 1.30 -2.32
C TYR A 359 -12.30 0.67 -1.03
N LYS A 360 -13.08 -0.21 -0.40
CA LYS A 360 -12.66 -0.93 0.82
C LYS A 360 -11.44 -1.82 0.57
N GLU A 361 -11.43 -2.59 -0.51
CA GLU A 361 -10.30 -3.46 -0.83
C GLU A 361 -9.02 -2.67 -1.14
N VAL A 362 -9.15 -1.58 -1.91
CA VAL A 362 -8.02 -0.70 -2.20
C VAL A 362 -7.52 -0.02 -0.93
N GLU A 363 -8.40 0.53 -0.09
CA GLU A 363 -8.00 1.16 1.17
C GLU A 363 -7.28 0.17 2.10
N ARG A 364 -7.84 -1.04 2.27
CA ARG A 364 -7.23 -2.09 3.09
C ARG A 364 -5.83 -2.45 2.59
N LEU A 365 -5.65 -2.58 1.28
CA LEU A 365 -4.37 -2.90 0.68
C LEU A 365 -3.36 -1.76 0.87
N LEU A 366 -3.77 -0.51 0.61
CA LEU A 366 -2.91 0.66 0.78
C LEU A 366 -2.49 0.82 2.25
N LYS A 367 -3.42 0.72 3.21
CA LYS A 367 -3.08 0.77 4.64
C LYS A 367 -2.10 -0.31 5.06
N ALA A 368 -2.14 -1.49 4.43
CA ALA A 368 -1.18 -2.56 4.69
C ALA A 368 0.21 -2.31 4.08
N LYS A 369 0.30 -1.78 2.85
CA LYS A 369 1.59 -1.56 2.16
C LYS A 369 2.26 -0.24 2.50
N ILE A 370 1.49 0.81 2.74
CA ILE A 370 1.96 2.18 2.99
C ILE A 370 1.27 2.77 4.24
N PRO A 371 1.47 2.17 5.43
CA PRO A 371 0.76 2.54 6.65
C PRO A 371 1.00 3.99 7.12
N ASN A 372 2.08 4.62 6.64
CA ASN A 372 2.42 6.00 6.96
C ASN A 372 1.61 7.03 6.14
N GLU A 373 0.83 6.58 5.15
CA GLU A 373 -0.03 7.45 4.36
C GLU A 373 -1.44 7.53 4.95
N ASN A 374 -1.99 8.74 5.04
CA ASN A 374 -3.34 8.96 5.55
C ASN A 374 -4.40 8.63 4.49
N ILE A 375 -4.66 7.32 4.31
CA ILE A 375 -5.64 6.80 3.35
C ILE A 375 -7.01 6.68 4.04
N ASN A 376 -8.02 7.38 3.53
CA ASN A 376 -9.39 7.34 4.04
C ASN A 376 -10.43 7.42 2.91
N ILE A 377 -10.16 6.72 1.81
CA ILE A 377 -10.97 6.77 0.58
C ILE A 377 -12.36 6.13 0.75
N VAL A 378 -12.58 5.30 1.78
CA VAL A 378 -13.92 4.73 2.04
C VAL A 378 -14.83 5.75 2.70
N ALA A 379 -14.33 6.48 3.70
CA ALA A 379 -15.12 7.50 4.41
C ALA A 379 -15.12 8.85 3.69
N ASN A 380 -14.07 9.14 2.90
CA ASN A 380 -13.98 10.31 2.03
C ASN A 380 -13.65 9.89 0.58
N PRO A 381 -14.65 9.42 -0.20
CA PRO A 381 -14.41 8.91 -1.57
C PRO A 381 -13.84 9.95 -2.54
N ASP A 382 -14.11 11.24 -2.32
CA ASP A 382 -13.58 12.33 -3.15
C ASP A 382 -12.06 12.51 -2.98
N GLN A 383 -11.48 11.94 -1.92
CA GLN A 383 -10.04 11.93 -1.72
C GLN A 383 -9.30 11.40 -2.96
N VAL A 384 -9.85 10.42 -3.69
CA VAL A 384 -9.21 9.86 -4.90
C VAL A 384 -9.17 10.82 -6.11
N LEU A 385 -9.82 11.99 -6.02
CA LEU A 385 -9.72 13.06 -7.02
C LEU A 385 -8.46 13.91 -6.83
N GLU A 386 -7.90 13.93 -5.62
CA GLU A 386 -6.60 14.55 -5.35
C GLU A 386 -5.49 13.75 -6.04
N THR A 387 -4.50 14.43 -6.64
CA THR A 387 -3.42 13.81 -7.42
C THR A 387 -2.75 12.63 -6.71
N LYS A 388 -2.32 12.86 -5.46
CA LYS A 388 -1.67 11.84 -4.63
C LYS A 388 -2.51 10.58 -4.47
N TYR A 389 -3.74 10.73 -4.00
CA TYR A 389 -4.60 9.59 -3.71
C TYR A 389 -5.20 8.96 -4.96
N GLY A 390 -5.37 9.73 -6.05
CA GLY A 390 -5.67 9.21 -7.37
C GLY A 390 -4.60 8.23 -7.85
N LEU A 391 -3.31 8.60 -7.77
CA LEU A 391 -2.21 7.71 -8.11
C LEU A 391 -2.12 6.50 -7.17
N LEU A 392 -2.17 6.70 -5.85
CA LEU A 392 -2.07 5.61 -4.87
C LEU A 392 -3.23 4.62 -5.02
N SER A 393 -4.46 5.11 -5.23
CA SER A 393 -5.63 4.27 -5.48
C SER A 393 -5.48 3.45 -6.76
N ALA A 394 -4.88 4.00 -7.82
CA ALA A 394 -4.59 3.29 -9.05
C ALA A 394 -3.55 2.18 -8.86
N LEU A 395 -2.45 2.45 -8.14
CA LEU A 395 -1.45 1.44 -7.76
C LEU A 395 -2.07 0.34 -6.88
N GLY A 396 -2.90 0.72 -5.90
CA GLY A 396 -3.60 -0.22 -5.02
C GLY A 396 -4.59 -1.11 -5.79
N PHE A 397 -5.35 -0.54 -6.72
CA PHE A 397 -6.21 -1.31 -7.62
C PHE A 397 -5.40 -2.26 -8.51
N TRP A 398 -4.27 -1.80 -9.04
CA TRP A 398 -3.38 -2.58 -9.90
C TRP A 398 -2.88 -3.85 -9.22
N GLU A 399 -2.41 -3.72 -7.97
CA GLU A 399 -1.99 -4.83 -7.13
C GLU A 399 -3.16 -5.74 -6.78
N TRP A 400 -4.27 -5.18 -6.32
CA TRP A 400 -5.45 -5.95 -5.92
C TRP A 400 -5.97 -6.84 -7.06
N LYS A 401 -6.00 -6.30 -8.28
CA LYS A 401 -6.40 -7.03 -9.49
C LYS A 401 -5.29 -7.88 -10.10
N ARG A 402 -4.09 -7.92 -9.49
CA ARG A 402 -2.91 -8.67 -9.93
C ARG A 402 -2.53 -8.37 -11.38
N LEU A 403 -2.63 -7.11 -11.78
CA LEU A 403 -2.43 -6.69 -13.17
C LEU A 403 -0.96 -6.80 -13.62
N ASN A 404 -0.02 -6.82 -12.69
CA ASN A 404 1.39 -7.13 -12.96
C ASN A 404 1.57 -8.50 -13.62
N ALA A 405 0.79 -9.52 -13.24
CA ALA A 405 0.85 -10.86 -13.84
C ALA A 405 0.32 -10.91 -15.28
N LYS A 406 -0.40 -9.86 -15.71
CA LYS A 406 -0.96 -9.71 -17.06
C LYS A 406 -0.20 -8.70 -17.90
N SER A 407 0.75 -8.00 -17.30
CA SER A 407 1.54 -6.97 -17.96
C SER A 407 2.62 -7.61 -18.82
N GLY A 408 2.79 -7.09 -20.02
CA GLY A 408 3.83 -7.50 -20.96
C GLY A 408 4.00 -6.47 -22.07
N ASN A 409 4.85 -6.81 -23.03
CA ASN A 409 5.37 -5.89 -24.05
C ASN A 409 4.52 -5.78 -25.32
N SER A 410 3.23 -6.11 -25.25
CA SER A 410 2.34 -6.14 -26.42
C SER A 410 0.95 -5.58 -26.12
N THR A 411 0.26 -5.18 -27.17
CA THR A 411 -1.13 -4.68 -27.08
C THR A 411 -2.14 -5.75 -26.70
N ALA A 412 -1.82 -7.04 -26.85
CA ALA A 412 -2.65 -8.13 -26.35
C ALA A 412 -2.77 -8.08 -24.82
N HIS A 413 -1.68 -7.80 -24.12
CA HIS A 413 -1.69 -7.57 -22.67
C HIS A 413 -2.50 -6.34 -22.29
N THR A 414 -2.42 -5.26 -23.09
CA THR A 414 -3.24 -4.06 -22.89
C THR A 414 -4.73 -4.39 -22.95
N ASP A 415 -5.16 -5.23 -23.90
CA ASP A 415 -6.57 -5.64 -24.00
C ASP A 415 -7.00 -6.53 -22.82
N GLU A 416 -6.13 -7.44 -22.35
CA GLU A 416 -6.40 -8.26 -21.16
C GLU A 416 -6.58 -7.40 -19.89
N ILE A 417 -5.72 -6.39 -19.71
CA ILE A 417 -5.81 -5.45 -18.60
C ILE A 417 -7.06 -4.58 -18.73
N THR A 418 -7.35 -4.07 -19.93
CA THR A 418 -8.53 -3.22 -20.18
C THR A 418 -9.82 -3.95 -19.85
N LYS A 419 -9.92 -5.27 -20.12
CA LYS A 419 -11.09 -6.08 -19.74
C LYS A 419 -11.36 -6.08 -18.22
N ILE A 420 -10.33 -5.92 -17.41
CA ILE A 420 -10.43 -5.90 -15.94
C ILE A 420 -10.68 -4.49 -15.42
N VAL A 421 -9.99 -3.50 -16.00
CA VAL A 421 -10.16 -2.08 -15.64
C VAL A 421 -11.56 -1.61 -16.04
N ASN A 422 -11.96 -1.80 -17.28
CA ASN A 422 -13.25 -1.39 -17.80
C ASN A 422 -13.67 -2.20 -19.04
N LEU A 423 -14.31 -3.36 -18.81
CA LEU A 423 -14.69 -4.31 -19.87
C LEU A 423 -15.47 -3.68 -21.03
N HIS A 424 -16.41 -2.78 -20.73
CA HIS A 424 -17.37 -2.22 -21.69
C HIS A 424 -16.95 -0.85 -22.22
N THR A 425 -15.67 -0.47 -22.06
CA THR A 425 -15.16 0.79 -22.60
C THR A 425 -15.01 0.75 -24.12
N ASP A 426 -15.23 1.88 -24.78
CA ASP A 426 -14.90 2.05 -26.20
C ASP A 426 -13.41 2.46 -26.39
N SER A 427 -12.66 2.62 -25.30
CA SER A 427 -11.28 3.14 -25.29
C SER A 427 -10.16 2.11 -25.49
N TYR A 428 -10.46 0.86 -25.87
CA TYR A 428 -9.45 -0.17 -26.12
C TYR A 428 -8.37 0.28 -27.13
N GLY A 429 -8.80 0.87 -28.25
CA GLY A 429 -7.87 1.40 -29.26
C GLY A 429 -6.94 2.46 -28.67
N LYS A 430 -7.51 3.40 -27.90
CA LYS A 430 -6.72 4.48 -27.29
C LYS A 430 -5.72 3.98 -26.26
N ARG A 431 -6.05 2.95 -25.49
CA ARG A 431 -5.13 2.32 -24.52
C ARG A 431 -3.97 1.62 -25.21
N ARG A 432 -4.22 0.94 -26.33
CA ARG A 432 -3.15 0.33 -27.16
C ARG A 432 -2.20 1.38 -27.71
N GLU A 433 -2.73 2.46 -28.30
CA GLU A 433 -1.92 3.59 -28.79
C GLU A 433 -1.08 4.21 -27.67
N ASN A 434 -1.68 4.47 -26.50
CA ASN A 434 -0.96 5.00 -25.35
C ASN A 434 0.15 4.04 -24.89
N PHE A 435 -0.12 2.73 -24.84
CA PHE A 435 0.88 1.73 -24.47
C PHE A 435 2.06 1.70 -25.43
N GLU A 436 1.82 1.62 -26.75
CA GLU A 436 2.89 1.58 -27.75
C GLU A 436 3.75 2.84 -27.70
N PHE A 437 3.12 4.00 -27.52
CA PHE A 437 3.83 5.28 -27.36
C PHE A 437 4.72 5.29 -26.11
N ILE A 438 4.15 4.98 -24.93
CA ILE A 438 4.89 5.03 -23.67
C ILE A 438 6.01 3.97 -23.64
N TYR A 439 5.72 2.76 -24.12
CA TYR A 439 6.69 1.67 -24.15
C TYR A 439 7.84 1.95 -25.13
N GLY A 440 7.56 2.64 -26.24
CA GLY A 440 8.60 3.09 -27.17
C GLY A 440 9.58 4.07 -26.52
N ILE A 441 9.08 5.00 -25.69
CA ILE A 441 9.91 5.95 -24.93
C ILE A 441 10.77 5.19 -23.90
N LEU A 442 10.12 4.40 -23.03
CA LEU A 442 10.79 3.73 -21.89
C LEU A 442 11.76 2.61 -22.30
N LYS A 443 11.68 2.10 -23.52
CA LYS A 443 12.65 1.11 -24.04
C LYS A 443 13.88 1.77 -24.65
N SER A 444 13.78 3.04 -25.01
CA SER A 444 14.84 3.80 -25.69
C SER A 444 15.69 4.65 -24.73
N ASP A 445 15.16 4.89 -23.54
CA ASP A 445 15.86 5.47 -22.37
C ASP A 445 16.70 4.40 -21.66
#